data_AF-A0A947BG10-F1
#
_entry.id   AF-A0A947BG10-F1
#
_cell.length_a   1.000
_cell.length_b   1.000
_cell.length_c   1.000
_cell.angle_alpha   90.00
_cell.angle_beta   90.00
_cell.angle_gamma   90.00
#
_symmetry.space_group_name_H-M   'P 1'
#
loop_
_entity.id
_entity.type
_entity.pdbx_description
1 polymer ?
#
loop_
_entity_poly.entity_id
_entity_poly.type
_entity_poly.pdbx_seq_one_letter_code
_entity_poly.pdbx_strand_id
1 'polypeptide(L)'
;YGMVGVGRNLTPDAGTGAELYTVIGHAPRHLDRNIALVGRIVEGIEHLSSLPRGKGVLGFYEDESRRTPILTVRVASDLPEGERPAFEYLDTEGTTFAAYADARANRRDPFFNVPAGGADICNIPVPIRRVAE
;
A
#
# COMPACT_ATOMS: atom_id res chain seq x y z
N TYR A 1 1.24 -0.41 -5.26
CA TYR A 1 1.08 0.82 -4.48
C TYR A 1 0.59 0.46 -3.07
N GLY A 2 1.08 1.10 -2.02
CA GLY A 2 0.64 0.89 -0.64
C GLY A 2 1.12 -0.40 0.05
N MET A 3 1.92 -1.24 -0.62
CA MET A 3 2.51 -2.43 0.02
C MET A 3 3.67 -2.04 0.93
N VAL A 4 3.76 -2.71 2.09
CA VAL A 4 4.82 -2.53 3.07
C VAL A 4 5.77 -3.72 3.02
N GLY A 5 7.05 -3.46 2.82
CA GLY A 5 8.09 -4.49 2.80
C GLY A 5 9.20 -4.22 3.80
N VAL A 6 9.98 -5.27 4.07
CA VAL A 6 11.13 -5.22 4.97
C VAL A 6 12.40 -4.97 4.15
N GLY A 7 13.13 -3.91 4.49
CA GLY A 7 14.46 -3.65 3.96
C GLY A 7 15.43 -4.76 4.39
N ARG A 8 16.36 -5.12 3.52
CA ARG A 8 17.42 -6.09 3.84
C ARG A 8 18.68 -5.78 3.05
N ASN A 9 19.80 -6.30 3.56
CA ASN A 9 21.05 -6.34 2.82
C ASN A 9 21.04 -7.52 1.81
N LEU A 10 22.20 -7.87 1.25
CA LEU A 10 22.33 -8.85 0.16
C LEU A 10 21.76 -10.23 0.49
N THR A 11 22.01 -10.76 1.70
CA THR A 11 21.52 -12.11 2.05
C THR A 11 19.99 -12.10 2.21
N PRO A 12 19.27 -13.12 1.72
CA PRO A 12 17.80 -13.15 1.77
C PRO A 12 17.21 -13.12 3.18
N ASP A 13 17.98 -13.54 4.18
CA ASP A 13 17.59 -13.67 5.59
C ASP A 13 18.04 -12.50 6.48
N ALA A 14 18.70 -11.46 5.91
CA ALA A 14 19.18 -10.30 6.67
C ALA A 14 18.09 -9.28 7.04
N GLY A 15 16.83 -9.53 6.71
CA GLY A 15 15.72 -8.64 7.07
C GLY A 15 15.39 -8.75 8.56
N THR A 16 15.63 -7.68 9.32
CA THR A 16 15.36 -7.64 10.77
C THR A 16 13.98 -7.09 11.13
N GLY A 17 13.30 -6.47 10.16
CA GLY A 17 12.07 -5.71 10.41
C GLY A 17 12.30 -4.31 11.00
N ALA A 18 13.55 -3.94 11.29
CA ALA A 18 13.90 -2.60 11.79
C ALA A 18 13.77 -1.51 10.71
N GLU A 19 13.88 -1.89 9.44
CA GLU A 19 13.74 -1.00 8.30
C GLU A 19 12.55 -1.45 7.46
N LEU A 20 11.56 -0.57 7.34
CA LEU A 20 10.37 -0.80 6.53
C LEU A 20 10.33 0.22 5.41
N TYR A 21 9.77 -0.18 4.27
CA TYR A 21 9.50 0.72 3.16
C TYR A 21 8.07 0.57 2.67
N THR A 22 7.56 1.62 2.02
CA THR A 22 6.25 1.62 1.38
C THR A 22 6.40 1.87 -0.12
N VAL A 23 5.74 1.05 -0.93
CA VAL A 23 5.66 1.27 -2.38
C VAL A 23 4.70 2.41 -2.70
N ILE A 24 5.21 3.60 -2.96
CA ILE A 24 4.42 4.83 -3.22
C ILE A 24 4.26 5.17 -4.72
N GLY A 25 4.52 4.21 -5.61
CA GLY A 25 4.40 4.38 -7.05
C GLY A 25 3.88 3.11 -7.75
N HIS A 26 4.19 2.98 -9.03
CA HIS A 26 3.92 1.75 -9.79
C HIS A 26 4.64 0.55 -9.14
N ALA A 27 4.04 -0.64 -9.26
CA ALA A 27 4.52 -1.81 -8.53
C ALA A 27 5.89 -2.28 -9.06
N PRO A 28 6.94 -2.34 -8.23
CA PRO A 28 8.26 -2.83 -8.64
C PRO A 28 8.26 -4.36 -8.65
N ARG A 29 7.56 -4.97 -9.63
CA ARG A 29 7.32 -6.42 -9.70
C ARG A 29 8.59 -7.28 -9.76
N HIS A 30 9.75 -6.70 -10.06
CA HIS A 30 11.05 -7.39 -9.98
C HIS A 30 11.46 -7.74 -8.54
N LEU A 31 10.86 -7.13 -7.52
CA LEU A 31 11.06 -7.47 -6.11
C LEU A 31 10.18 -8.63 -5.63
N ASP A 32 9.18 -9.03 -6.42
CA ASP A 32 8.33 -10.16 -6.08
C ASP A 32 9.18 -11.41 -5.85
N ARG A 33 8.87 -12.17 -4.80
CA ARG A 33 9.62 -13.37 -4.35
C ARG A 33 11.08 -13.10 -3.93
N ASN A 34 11.54 -11.86 -3.90
CA ASN A 34 12.89 -11.48 -3.49
C ASN A 34 12.93 -10.70 -2.16
N ILE A 35 11.82 -10.03 -1.82
CA ILE A 35 11.67 -9.25 -0.59
C ILE A 35 10.45 -9.74 0.18
N ALA A 36 10.53 -9.68 1.51
CA ALA A 36 9.41 -9.96 2.39
C ALA A 36 8.44 -8.77 2.41
N LEU A 37 7.23 -8.98 1.91
CA LEU A 37 6.10 -8.07 2.15
C LEU A 37 5.40 -8.48 3.45
N VAL A 38 5.18 -7.51 4.34
CA VAL A 38 4.64 -7.74 5.69
C VAL A 38 3.28 -7.10 5.90
N GLY A 39 2.80 -6.30 4.94
CA GLY A 39 1.49 -5.71 5.04
C GLY A 39 1.14 -4.81 3.88
N ARG A 40 -0.01 -4.15 4.04
CA ARG A 40 -0.54 -3.17 3.11
C ARG A 40 -1.15 -2.03 3.92
N ILE A 41 -0.93 -0.82 3.46
CA ILE A 41 -1.59 0.37 3.99
C ILE A 41 -3.02 0.41 3.48
N VAL A 42 -3.96 0.45 4.43
CA VAL A 42 -5.40 0.48 4.15
C VAL A 42 -6.00 1.88 4.29
N GLU A 43 -5.27 2.80 4.91
CA GLU A 43 -5.64 4.20 5.12
C GLU A 43 -4.39 5.06 5.34
N GLY A 44 -4.41 6.33 4.93
CA GLY A 44 -3.35 7.30 5.24
C GLY A 44 -2.10 7.21 4.35
N ILE A 45 -2.19 6.55 3.20
CA ILE A 45 -1.06 6.41 2.25
C ILE A 45 -0.53 7.76 1.76
N GLU A 46 -1.40 8.76 1.67
CA GLU A 46 -1.08 10.13 1.30
C GLU A 46 -0.01 10.74 2.21
N HIS A 47 0.03 10.37 3.49
CA HIS A 47 1.03 10.84 4.45
C HIS A 47 2.44 10.30 4.15
N LEU A 48 2.55 9.15 3.48
CA LEU A 48 3.83 8.59 3.06
C LEU A 48 4.18 8.97 1.62
N SER A 49 3.19 8.98 0.72
CA SER A 49 3.45 9.26 -0.70
C SER A 49 3.82 10.73 -0.95
N SER A 50 3.35 11.64 -0.10
CA SER A 50 3.61 13.09 -0.20
C SER A 50 4.92 13.55 0.45
N LEU A 51 5.63 12.67 1.17
CA LEU A 51 6.91 13.03 1.78
C LEU A 51 7.89 13.55 0.73
N PRO A 52 8.67 14.61 1.03
CA PRO A 52 9.68 15.14 0.12
C PRO A 52 10.60 14.03 -0.39
N ARG A 53 11.10 14.12 -1.63
CA ARG A 53 12.09 13.15 -2.12
C ARG A 53 13.48 13.53 -1.62
N GLY A 54 14.21 12.56 -1.11
CA GLY A 54 15.64 12.74 -0.81
C GLY A 54 16.45 12.83 -2.09
N LYS A 55 17.60 13.49 -1.98
CA LYS A 55 18.49 13.80 -3.11
C LYS A 55 19.89 13.21 -2.94
N GLY A 56 20.18 12.63 -1.78
CA GLY A 56 21.45 11.97 -1.51
C GLY A 56 21.55 10.60 -2.17
N VAL A 57 22.63 9.89 -1.86
CA VAL A 57 22.89 8.51 -2.33
C VAL A 57 21.67 7.64 -2.01
N LEU A 58 21.20 6.84 -2.96
CA LEU A 58 20.00 5.98 -2.84
C LEU A 58 18.69 6.72 -2.45
N GLY A 59 18.64 8.05 -2.59
CA GLY A 59 17.44 8.84 -2.29
C GLY A 59 17.27 9.19 -0.82
N PHE A 60 18.30 9.05 0.03
CA PHE A 60 18.28 9.51 1.41
C PHE A 60 18.16 11.04 1.52
N TYR A 61 17.59 11.53 2.63
CA TYR A 61 17.70 12.94 3.01
C TYR A 61 19.12 13.25 3.48
N GLU A 62 19.73 14.28 2.90
CA GLU A 62 21.02 14.81 3.34
C GLU A 62 20.88 15.65 4.62
N ASP A 63 19.75 16.35 4.76
CA ASP A 63 19.38 17.13 5.92
C ASP A 63 18.50 16.29 6.87
N GLU A 64 19.02 16.01 8.06
CA GLU A 64 18.33 15.19 9.05
C GLU A 64 17.01 15.81 9.54
N SER A 65 16.89 17.14 9.51
CA SER A 65 15.67 17.83 9.95
C SER A 65 14.46 17.54 9.04
N ARG A 66 14.69 16.98 7.84
CA ARG A 66 13.64 16.53 6.92
C ARG A 66 13.11 15.14 7.23
N ARG A 67 13.79 14.36 8.07
CA ARG A 67 13.32 13.04 8.47
C ARG A 67 12.02 13.19 9.25
N THR A 68 10.96 12.52 8.79
CA THR A 68 9.67 12.50 9.48
C THR A 68 9.68 11.33 10.47
N PRO A 69 9.68 11.59 11.79
CA PRO A 69 9.74 10.52 12.77
C PRO A 69 8.40 9.79 12.89
N ILE A 70 8.46 8.49 13.12
CA ILE A 70 7.31 7.72 13.60
C ILE A 70 7.27 7.89 15.12
N LEU A 71 6.33 8.70 15.61
CA LEU A 71 6.22 9.03 17.04
C LEU A 71 5.61 7.89 17.86
N THR A 72 4.66 7.17 17.27
CA THR A 72 3.92 6.10 17.93
C THR A 72 3.58 4.99 16.96
N VAL A 73 3.71 3.75 17.41
CA VAL A 73 3.18 2.55 16.76
C VAL A 73 2.34 1.80 17.78
N ARG A 74 1.15 1.36 17.37
CA ARG A 74 0.23 0.58 18.20
C ARG A 74 -0.39 -0.53 17.35
N VAL A 75 -0.50 -1.72 17.92
CA VAL A 75 -1.31 -2.79 17.33
C VAL A 75 -2.75 -2.55 17.77
N ALA A 76 -3.71 -2.62 16.85
CA ALA A 76 -5.10 -2.30 17.15
C ALA A 76 -5.69 -3.16 18.28
N SER A 77 -5.25 -4.41 18.44
CA SER A 77 -5.65 -5.29 19.55
C SER A 77 -5.21 -4.78 20.92
N ASP A 78 -4.17 -3.96 20.98
CA ASP A 78 -3.58 -3.46 22.23
C ASP A 78 -4.23 -2.14 22.66
N LEU A 79 -5.06 -1.55 21.81
CA LEU A 79 -5.85 -0.36 22.14
C LEU A 79 -7.09 -0.74 22.97
N PRO A 80 -7.59 0.16 23.84
CA PRO A 80 -8.91 0.05 24.44
C PRO A 80 -9.98 -0.17 23.38
N GLU A 81 -11.00 -0.98 23.66
CA GLU A 81 -12.01 -1.39 22.67
C GLU A 81 -12.66 -0.21 21.92
N GLY A 82 -13.00 0.86 22.63
CA GLY A 82 -13.57 2.08 22.04
C GLY A 82 -12.61 2.94 21.22
N GLU A 83 -11.31 2.64 21.21
CA GLU A 83 -10.30 3.35 20.41
C GLU A 83 -9.83 2.51 19.20
N ARG A 84 -10.29 1.26 19.08
CA ARG A 84 -9.86 0.37 17.99
C ARG A 84 -10.50 0.83 16.68
N PRO A 85 -9.71 1.16 15.65
CA PRO A 85 -10.28 1.47 14.35
C PRO A 85 -10.82 0.18 13.71
N ALA A 86 -12.06 0.24 13.23
CA ALA A 86 -12.71 -0.87 12.54
C ALA A 86 -12.79 -0.60 11.04
N PHE A 87 -12.44 -1.61 10.25
CA PHE A 87 -12.45 -1.55 8.79
C PHE A 87 -13.14 -2.77 8.20
N GLU A 88 -13.82 -2.55 7.08
CA GLU A 88 -14.36 -3.61 6.23
C GLU A 88 -13.69 -3.55 4.86
N TYR A 89 -13.46 -4.70 4.26
CA TYR A 89 -13.01 -4.82 2.87
C TYR A 89 -14.03 -5.58 2.04
N LEU A 90 -14.09 -5.27 0.75
CA LEU A 90 -14.91 -6.03 -0.18
C LEU A 90 -14.31 -7.42 -0.37
N ASP A 91 -15.09 -8.45 -0.05
CA ASP A 91 -14.70 -9.85 -0.25
C ASP A 91 -14.33 -10.12 -1.72
N THR A 92 -13.08 -10.53 -1.93
CA THR A 92 -12.51 -10.74 -3.26
C THR A 92 -12.96 -12.03 -3.92
N GLU A 93 -13.59 -12.94 -3.17
CA GLU A 93 -14.15 -14.20 -3.71
C GLU A 93 -15.59 -14.04 -4.19
N GLY A 94 -16.25 -12.93 -3.82
CA GLY A 94 -17.65 -12.66 -4.16
C GLY A 94 -17.89 -12.14 -5.57
N THR A 95 -19.13 -12.31 -6.05
CA THR A 95 -19.57 -11.81 -7.37
C THR A 95 -19.48 -10.28 -7.49
N THR A 96 -19.64 -9.55 -6.39
CA THR A 96 -19.49 -8.10 -6.35
C THR A 96 -18.07 -7.65 -6.68
N PHE A 97 -17.04 -8.35 -6.18
CA PHE A 97 -15.66 -8.02 -6.52
C PHE A 97 -15.33 -8.33 -7.98
N ALA A 98 -15.84 -9.45 -8.51
CA ALA A 98 -15.69 -9.78 -9.93
C ALA A 98 -16.28 -8.68 -10.84
N ALA A 99 -17.48 -8.18 -10.51
CA ALA A 99 -18.10 -7.06 -11.22
C ALA A 99 -17.29 -5.76 -11.10
N TYR A 100 -16.76 -5.46 -9.90
CA TYR A 100 -15.86 -4.32 -9.68
C TYR A 100 -14.59 -4.42 -10.53
N ALA A 101 -13.96 -5.59 -10.59
CA ALA A 101 -12.75 -5.81 -11.37
C ALA A 101 -13.00 -5.66 -12.88
N ASP A 102 -14.11 -6.20 -13.41
CA ASP A 102 -14.52 -6.01 -14.81
C ASP A 102 -14.73 -4.52 -15.12
N ALA A 103 -15.45 -3.80 -14.27
CA ALA A 103 -15.69 -2.36 -14.47
C ALA A 103 -14.38 -1.54 -14.45
N ARG A 104 -13.38 -1.96 -13.67
CA ARG A 104 -12.05 -1.32 -13.65
C ARG A 104 -11.23 -1.64 -14.90
N ALA A 105 -11.29 -2.88 -15.39
CA ALA A 105 -10.63 -3.30 -16.62
C ALA A 105 -11.29 -2.70 -17.87
N ASN A 106 -12.60 -2.48 -17.82
CA ASN A 106 -13.43 -2.08 -18.95
C ASN A 106 -14.36 -0.94 -18.55
N ARG A 107 -13.85 0.30 -18.55
CA ARG A 107 -14.72 1.47 -18.33
C ARG A 107 -15.68 1.65 -19.50
N ARG A 108 -16.96 1.87 -19.18
CA ARG A 108 -18.07 1.94 -20.16
C ARG A 108 -18.80 3.29 -20.15
N ASP A 109 -18.31 4.27 -19.39
CA ASP A 109 -18.86 5.63 -19.41
C ASP A 109 -18.69 6.25 -20.81
N PRO A 110 -19.55 7.21 -21.24
CA PRO A 110 -19.50 7.80 -22.58
C PRO A 110 -18.16 8.43 -22.97
N PHE A 111 -17.30 8.74 -22.00
CA PHE A 111 -15.94 9.20 -22.24
C PHE A 111 -15.04 8.13 -22.89
N PHE A 112 -15.29 6.85 -22.63
CA PHE A 112 -14.46 5.73 -23.08
C PHE A 112 -15.06 5.06 -24.32
N ASN A 113 -14.63 5.50 -25.51
CA ASN A 113 -15.09 4.94 -26.79
C ASN A 113 -14.62 3.49 -27.03
N VAL A 114 -13.48 3.10 -26.46
CA VAL A 114 -12.87 1.76 -26.63
C VAL A 114 -12.44 1.23 -25.26
N PRO A 115 -12.94 0.08 -24.80
CA PRO A 115 -12.53 -0.52 -23.54
C PRO A 115 -11.11 -1.11 -23.63
N ALA A 116 -10.39 -1.14 -22.50
CA ALA A 116 -9.00 -1.62 -22.47
C ALA A 116 -8.87 -3.15 -22.57
N GLY A 117 -9.91 -3.92 -22.24
CA GLY A 117 -9.90 -5.38 -22.31
C GLY A 117 -9.14 -6.07 -21.16
N GLY A 118 -8.64 -5.30 -20.19
CA GLY A 118 -7.86 -5.82 -19.07
C GLY A 118 -7.31 -4.72 -18.17
N ALA A 119 -6.82 -5.11 -17.00
CA ALA A 119 -6.11 -4.23 -16.09
C ALA A 119 -4.94 -4.97 -15.43
N ASP A 120 -3.86 -4.24 -15.15
CA ASP A 120 -2.81 -4.72 -14.24
C ASP A 120 -3.45 -5.01 -12.87
N ILE A 121 -3.14 -6.16 -12.29
CA ILE A 121 -3.65 -6.58 -10.98
C ILE A 121 -3.34 -5.52 -9.90
N CYS A 122 -2.20 -4.83 -9.99
CA CYS A 122 -1.84 -3.76 -9.05
C CYS A 122 -2.67 -2.48 -9.23
N ASN A 123 -3.45 -2.36 -10.30
CA ASN A 123 -4.38 -1.26 -10.57
C ASN A 123 -5.84 -1.59 -10.20
N ILE A 124 -6.10 -2.78 -9.63
CA ILE A 124 -7.41 -3.19 -9.10
C ILE A 124 -7.32 -3.23 -7.56
N PRO A 125 -7.39 -2.08 -6.86
CA PRO A 125 -7.31 -2.05 -5.41
C PRO A 125 -8.56 -2.71 -4.81
N VAL A 126 -8.38 -3.56 -3.79
CA VAL A 126 -9.52 -4.05 -2.99
C VAL A 126 -10.16 -2.87 -2.27
N PRO A 127 -11.47 -2.59 -2.48
CA PRO A 127 -12.17 -1.54 -1.75
C PRO A 127 -12.14 -1.79 -0.24
N ILE A 128 -11.85 -0.75 0.53
CA ILE A 128 -11.82 -0.77 2.00
C ILE A 128 -12.52 0.48 2.48
N ARG A 129 -13.23 0.38 3.61
CA ARG A 129 -13.84 1.50 4.30
C ARG A 129 -13.67 1.38 5.81
N ARG A 130 -13.68 2.50 6.51
CA ARG A 130 -13.97 2.51 7.95
C ARG A 130 -15.41 2.08 8.18
N VAL A 131 -15.65 1.32 9.24
CA VAL A 131 -17.00 1.10 9.76
C VAL A 131 -17.46 2.42 10.38
N ALA A 132 -18.58 2.97 9.90
CA ALA A 132 -19.20 4.13 10.55
C ALA A 132 -19.88 3.65 11.84
N GLU A 133 -19.81 4.47 12.90
CA GLU A 133 -20.65 4.29 14.08
C GLU A 133 -22.14 4.36 13.73
#